data_AF-A0A5N6RX07-F1
#
_entry.id   AF-A0A5N6RX07-F1
#
_cell.length_a   1.000
_cell.length_b   1.000
_cell.length_c   1.000
_cell.angle_alpha   90.00
_cell.angle_beta   90.00
_cell.angle_gamma   90.00
#
_symmetry.space_group_name_H-M   'P 1'
#
loop_
_entity.id
_entity.type
_entity.pdbx_description
1 polymer ?
#
loop_
_entity_poly.entity_id
_entity_poly.type
_entity_poly.pdbx_seq_one_letter_code
_entity_poly.pdbx_strand_id
1 'polypeptide(L)'
;MNPSKPLRKIKTVLKVKNSAENVERFEKYREKVKKKAYERYKRHPRSTVDGNELLRFYGTTIVCCSRKSNRIAELCKDPTCGVCRIIQSNFDTYYTRRNGVQLSTSSEDLIENMIVTTGEENVKRAAIVCRTIAGSTVNMVDGEYQDFDSVGSSQFSNLERLIVLSPNAVLPCFVIVFD
;
A
#
# COMPACT_ATOMS: atom_id res chain seq x y z
N MET A 1 19.76 6.31 6.05
CA MET A 1 19.81 4.84 6.22
C MET A 1 20.65 4.52 7.44
N ASN A 2 20.14 3.75 8.40
CA ASN A 2 20.90 3.37 9.59
C ASN A 2 21.63 2.04 9.30
N PRO A 3 22.97 2.00 9.24
CA PRO A 3 23.74 0.84 8.76
C PRO A 3 23.73 -0.38 9.72
N SER A 4 23.06 -0.30 10.86
CA SER A 4 23.03 -1.35 11.90
C SER A 4 21.86 -2.33 11.79
N LYS A 5 20.92 -2.14 10.86
CA LYS A 5 19.75 -3.02 10.72
C LYS A 5 20.05 -4.16 9.74
N PRO A 6 19.89 -5.44 10.13
CA PRO A 6 20.09 -6.55 9.22
C PRO A 6 19.05 -6.48 8.09
N LEU A 7 19.54 -6.41 6.85
CA LEU A 7 18.70 -6.46 5.66
C LEU A 7 18.01 -7.82 5.62
N ARG A 8 16.68 -7.83 5.54
CA ARG A 8 15.93 -9.08 5.42
C ARG A 8 16.11 -9.65 4.02
N LYS A 9 16.33 -10.96 3.95
CA LYS A 9 16.48 -11.67 2.67
C LYS A 9 15.11 -11.82 2.01
N ILE A 10 15.02 -11.43 0.74
CA ILE A 10 13.83 -11.70 -0.07
C ILE A 10 13.83 -13.19 -0.41
N LYS A 11 12.77 -13.89 0.02
CA LYS A 11 12.54 -15.29 -0.29
C LYS A 11 11.92 -15.45 -1.68
N THR A 12 10.90 -14.64 -1.97
CA THR A 12 10.10 -14.79 -3.19
C THR A 12 9.39 -13.48 -3.53
N VAL A 13 9.22 -13.22 -4.83
CA VAL A 13 8.37 -12.14 -5.35
C VAL A 13 7.26 -12.75 -6.20
N LEU A 14 6.00 -12.45 -5.87
CA LEU A 14 4.81 -12.95 -6.55
C LEU A 14 4.11 -11.79 -7.27
N LYS A 15 3.72 -11.99 -8.52
CA LYS A 15 2.91 -11.00 -9.26
C LYS A 15 1.44 -11.14 -8.89
N VAL A 16 0.79 -10.04 -8.54
CA VAL A 16 -0.66 -10.00 -8.30
C VAL A 16 -1.38 -9.89 -9.63
N LYS A 17 -2.38 -10.75 -9.84
CA LYS A 17 -3.29 -10.71 -10.99
C LYS A 17 -4.59 -10.04 -10.54
N ASN A 18 -4.81 -8.81 -10.98
CA ASN A 18 -6.03 -8.08 -10.70
C ASN A 18 -7.12 -8.40 -11.73
N SER A 19 -8.38 -8.40 -11.29
CA SER A 19 -9.53 -8.45 -12.21
C SER A 19 -9.60 -7.16 -13.03
N ALA A 20 -10.25 -7.23 -14.20
CA ALA A 20 -10.49 -6.05 -15.02
C ALA A 20 -11.27 -4.96 -14.25
N GLU A 21 -12.23 -5.37 -13.42
CA GLU A 21 -13.02 -4.49 -12.57
C GLU A 21 -12.16 -3.72 -11.55
N ASN A 22 -11.20 -4.39 -10.88
CA ASN A 22 -10.31 -3.73 -9.92
C ASN A 22 -9.40 -2.71 -10.61
N VAL A 23 -8.88 -3.06 -11.79
CA VAL A 23 -8.07 -2.14 -12.60
C VAL A 23 -8.93 -0.95 -13.05
N GLU A 24 -10.15 -1.18 -13.50
CA GLU A 24 -11.05 -0.11 -13.93
C GLU A 24 -11.40 0.86 -12.79
N ARG A 25 -11.65 0.37 -11.57
CA ARG A 25 -11.88 1.21 -10.39
C ARG A 25 -10.69 2.11 -10.09
N PHE A 26 -9.48 1.58 -10.18
CA PHE A 26 -8.24 2.32 -9.96
C PHE A 26 -8.04 3.40 -11.03
N GLU A 27 -8.22 3.07 -12.31
CA GLU A 27 -8.09 4.02 -13.41
C GLU A 27 -9.17 5.12 -13.36
N LYS A 28 -10.42 4.77 -13.02
CA LYS A 28 -11.50 5.76 -12.76
C LYS A 28 -11.15 6.71 -11.61
N TYR A 29 -10.53 6.19 -10.54
CA TYR A 29 -10.07 7.03 -9.44
C TYR A 29 -8.96 7.99 -9.89
N ARG A 30 -7.99 7.51 -10.69
CA ARG A 30 -6.95 8.38 -11.29
C ARG A 30 -7.57 9.53 -12.08
N GLU A 31 -8.52 9.25 -12.96
CA GLU A 31 -9.16 10.30 -13.77
C GLU A 31 -9.97 11.29 -12.92
N LYS A 32 -10.63 10.82 -11.84
CA LYS A 32 -11.29 11.70 -10.87
C LYS A 32 -10.31 12.67 -10.22
N VAL A 33 -9.15 12.17 -9.78
CA VAL A 33 -8.09 13.00 -9.16
C VAL A 33 -7.52 14.00 -10.17
N LYS A 34 -7.23 13.58 -11.40
CA LYS A 34 -6.72 14.46 -12.47
C LYS A 34 -7.70 15.59 -12.77
N LYS A 35 -9.00 15.28 -12.90
CA LYS A 35 -10.06 16.27 -13.14
C LYS A 35 -10.14 17.29 -12.00
N LYS A 36 -10.16 16.82 -10.76
CA LYS A 36 -10.17 17.68 -9.55
C LYS A 36 -8.93 18.57 -9.48
N ALA A 37 -7.75 18.05 -9.84
CA ALA A 37 -6.50 18.82 -9.86
C ALA A 37 -6.49 19.89 -10.96
N TYR A 38 -7.09 19.61 -12.12
CA TYR A 38 -7.24 20.58 -13.21
C TYR A 38 -8.13 21.76 -12.81
N GLU A 39 -9.24 21.49 -12.14
CA GLU A 39 -10.22 22.50 -11.70
C GLU A 39 -9.66 23.42 -10.58
N ARG A 40 -8.75 22.93 -9.73
CA ARG A 40 -8.20 23.66 -8.56
C ARG A 40 -6.95 24.51 -8.87
N TYR A 41 -6.86 25.14 -10.04
CA TYR A 41 -5.75 26.03 -10.43
C TYR A 41 -4.34 25.40 -10.34
N LYS A 42 -4.08 24.33 -11.09
CA LYS A 42 -2.72 23.81 -11.45
C LYS A 42 -1.63 23.86 -10.35
N ARG A 43 -1.97 23.78 -9.06
CA ARG A 43 -0.99 23.90 -7.95
C ARG A 43 0.04 22.78 -7.97
N HIS A 44 -0.31 21.62 -8.54
CA HIS A 44 0.58 20.45 -8.65
C HIS A 44 0.52 19.80 -10.04
N PRO A 45 1.48 20.10 -10.94
CA PRO A 45 1.49 19.58 -12.31
C PRO A 45 1.42 18.05 -12.41
N ARG A 46 2.08 17.30 -11.50
CA ARG A 46 2.05 15.82 -11.51
C ARG A 46 0.64 15.28 -11.29
N SER A 47 -0.12 15.86 -10.36
CA SER A 47 -1.51 15.45 -10.09
C SER A 47 -2.43 15.58 -11.31
N THR A 48 -2.15 16.51 -12.22
CA THR A 48 -2.95 16.69 -13.45
C THR A 48 -2.61 15.71 -14.57
N VAL A 49 -1.42 15.10 -14.54
CA VAL A 49 -0.93 14.20 -15.60
C VAL A 49 -1.30 12.74 -15.27
N ASP A 50 -0.89 12.26 -14.10
CA ASP A 50 -1.02 10.85 -13.70
C ASP A 50 -1.73 10.66 -12.35
N GLY A 51 -2.27 11.73 -11.77
CA GLY A 51 -2.88 11.68 -10.44
C GLY A 51 -1.86 11.65 -9.30
N ASN A 52 -0.60 12.02 -9.56
CA ASN A 52 0.51 11.90 -8.63
C ASN A 52 0.70 10.43 -8.23
N GLU A 53 0.90 9.59 -9.24
CA GLU A 53 1.05 8.15 -9.04
C GLU A 53 2.43 7.80 -8.46
N LEU A 54 2.42 6.98 -7.41
CA LEU A 54 3.61 6.56 -6.67
C LEU A 54 3.63 5.04 -6.54
N LEU A 55 4.83 4.47 -6.48
CA LEU A 55 5.03 3.11 -5.98
C LEU A 55 5.27 3.17 -4.48
N ARG A 56 4.46 2.44 -3.71
CA ARG A 56 4.56 2.37 -2.25
C ARG A 56 4.43 0.94 -1.74
N PHE A 57 4.91 0.71 -0.52
CA PHE A 57 4.80 -0.57 0.16
C PHE A 57 3.66 -0.56 1.17
N TYR A 58 2.93 -1.67 1.23
CA TYR A 58 2.02 -2.02 2.32
C TYR A 58 2.58 -3.23 3.07
N GLY A 59 2.99 -3.05 4.34
CA GLY A 59 3.48 -4.15 5.17
C GLY A 59 2.34 -5.05 5.65
N THR A 60 2.55 -6.36 5.65
CA THR A 60 1.60 -7.37 6.14
C THR A 60 2.29 -8.71 6.43
N THR A 61 1.51 -9.77 6.68
CA THR A 61 1.99 -11.14 6.93
C THR A 61 1.43 -12.11 5.90
N ILE A 62 2.12 -13.25 5.73
CA ILE A 62 1.69 -14.35 4.87
C ILE A 62 1.92 -15.69 5.57
N VAL A 63 0.91 -16.55 5.56
CA VAL A 63 0.95 -17.88 6.24
C VAL A 63 0.91 -19.02 5.22
N CYS A 64 0.16 -18.84 4.12
CA CYS A 64 -0.07 -19.90 3.14
C CYS A 64 1.10 -20.19 2.20
N CYS A 65 2.15 -19.36 2.22
CA CYS A 65 3.29 -19.45 1.29
C CYS A 65 4.39 -20.41 1.75
N SER A 66 4.12 -21.26 2.76
CA SER A 66 5.04 -22.32 3.23
C SER A 66 4.87 -23.66 2.49
N ARG A 67 3.87 -23.80 1.59
CA ARG A 67 3.70 -25.01 0.78
C ARG A 67 4.67 -25.01 -0.41
N LYS A 68 5.39 -26.13 -0.60
CA LYS A 68 6.49 -26.38 -1.57
C LYS A 68 6.16 -26.15 -3.07
N SER A 69 4.99 -25.62 -3.42
CA SER A 69 4.65 -25.27 -4.79
C SER A 69 5.01 -23.81 -5.07
N ASN A 70 5.96 -23.57 -5.97
CA ASN A 70 6.37 -22.24 -6.45
C ASN A 70 5.26 -21.45 -7.20
N ARG A 71 4.01 -21.93 -7.18
CA ARG A 71 2.86 -21.27 -7.79
C ARG A 71 1.72 -21.23 -6.78
N ILE A 72 1.48 -20.06 -6.21
CA ILE A 72 0.19 -19.74 -5.59
C ILE A 72 -0.72 -19.33 -6.74
N ALA A 73 -1.54 -20.26 -7.23
CA ALA A 73 -2.51 -19.98 -8.28
C ALA A 73 -3.72 -19.18 -7.77
N GLU A 74 -4.07 -19.38 -6.49
CA GLU A 74 -5.27 -18.81 -5.87
C GLU A 74 -4.98 -18.30 -4.45
N LEU A 75 -5.74 -17.30 -4.01
CA LEU A 75 -5.68 -16.79 -2.64
C LEU A 75 -6.21 -17.85 -1.66
N CYS A 76 -5.51 -18.09 -0.56
CA CYS A 76 -6.00 -19.01 0.47
C CYS A 76 -7.20 -18.42 1.23
N LYS A 77 -8.04 -19.27 1.82
CA LYS A 77 -9.19 -18.87 2.65
C LYS A 77 -8.86 -18.60 4.12
N ASP A 78 -7.59 -18.77 4.51
CA ASP A 78 -7.14 -18.55 5.88
C ASP A 78 -7.32 -17.06 6.28
N PRO A 79 -8.08 -16.77 7.37
CA PRO A 79 -8.29 -15.41 7.83
C PRO A 79 -7.03 -14.75 8.40
N THR A 80 -6.03 -15.54 8.83
CA THR A 80 -4.76 -15.05 9.39
C THR A 80 -3.75 -14.65 8.31
N CYS A 81 -4.00 -15.02 7.05
CA CYS A 81 -3.10 -14.69 5.94
C CYS A 81 -3.33 -13.25 5.43
N GLY A 82 -2.63 -12.30 6.03
CA GLY A 82 -2.75 -10.86 5.75
C GLY A 82 -2.69 -10.50 4.26
N VAL A 83 -1.70 -11.02 3.52
CA VAL A 83 -1.58 -10.84 2.05
C VAL A 83 -2.87 -11.23 1.34
N CYS A 84 -3.38 -12.45 1.59
CA CYS A 84 -4.56 -12.94 0.89
C CYS A 84 -5.82 -12.16 1.26
N ARG A 85 -5.97 -11.77 2.53
CA ARG A 85 -7.10 -10.95 3.00
C ARG A 85 -7.10 -9.56 2.35
N ILE A 86 -5.94 -8.91 2.27
CA ILE A 86 -5.81 -7.57 1.68
C ILE A 86 -6.04 -7.60 0.17
N ILE A 87 -5.47 -8.57 -0.55
CA ILE A 87 -5.70 -8.70 -1.99
C ILE A 87 -7.16 -9.05 -2.28
N GLN A 88 -7.76 -9.98 -1.52
CA GLN A 88 -9.16 -10.37 -1.73
C GLN A 88 -10.15 -9.24 -1.48
N SER A 89 -9.88 -8.38 -0.49
CA SER A 89 -10.70 -7.20 -0.21
C SER A 89 -10.35 -5.99 -1.07
N ASN A 90 -9.29 -6.05 -1.88
CA ASN A 90 -8.76 -4.90 -2.62
C ASN A 90 -8.55 -3.66 -1.72
N PHE A 91 -7.96 -3.87 -0.53
CA PHE A 91 -7.81 -2.86 0.53
C PHE A 91 -9.12 -2.27 1.07
N ASP A 92 -10.28 -2.80 0.69
CA ASP A 92 -11.58 -2.30 1.12
C ASP A 92 -12.06 -3.07 2.37
N THR A 93 -11.53 -2.66 3.52
CA THR A 93 -11.84 -3.25 4.82
C THR A 93 -12.45 -2.20 5.73
N TYR A 94 -13.12 -2.63 6.80
CA TYR A 94 -13.64 -1.71 7.80
C TYR A 94 -12.57 -0.78 8.39
N TYR A 95 -11.36 -1.31 8.64
CA TYR A 95 -10.25 -0.54 9.17
C TYR A 95 -9.77 0.53 8.19
N THR A 96 -9.55 0.15 6.93
CA THR A 96 -9.03 1.07 5.90
C THR A 96 -10.06 2.11 5.47
N ARG A 97 -11.36 1.81 5.53
CA ARG A 97 -12.41 2.82 5.32
C ARG A 97 -12.41 3.92 6.38
N ARG A 98 -12.03 3.58 7.62
CA ARG A 98 -11.97 4.54 8.74
C ARG A 98 -10.65 5.29 8.84
N ASN A 99 -9.54 4.59 8.61
CA ASN A 99 -8.19 5.11 8.87
C ASN A 99 -7.41 5.43 7.59
N GLY A 100 -7.95 5.11 6.42
CA GLY A 100 -7.21 5.12 5.16
C GLY A 100 -6.29 3.92 4.99
N VAL A 101 -5.63 3.85 3.84
CA VAL A 101 -4.59 2.87 3.55
C VAL A 101 -3.23 3.52 3.81
N GLN A 102 -2.55 3.05 4.85
CA GLN A 102 -1.22 3.51 5.20
C GLN A 102 -0.15 2.78 4.38
N LEU A 103 0.67 3.55 3.69
CA LEU A 103 1.69 3.11 2.75
C LEU A 103 3.04 3.75 3.10
N SER A 104 4.13 3.07 2.75
CA SER A 104 5.50 3.53 3.04
C SER A 104 6.37 3.56 1.79
N THR A 105 7.45 4.34 1.84
CA THR A 105 8.55 4.32 0.88
C THR A 105 9.50 3.14 1.08
N SER A 106 9.56 2.57 2.28
CA SER A 106 10.38 1.38 2.59
C SER A 106 9.51 0.17 2.96
N SER A 107 9.96 -1.01 2.54
CA SER A 107 9.42 -2.30 2.95
C SER A 107 9.66 -2.63 4.42
N GLU A 108 10.71 -2.10 5.05
CA GLU A 108 11.07 -2.40 6.43
C GLU A 108 10.17 -1.67 7.44
N ASP A 109 9.80 -0.44 7.11
CA ASP A 109 9.15 0.54 7.99
C ASP A 109 7.76 0.17 8.52
N LEU A 110 6.97 -0.54 7.72
CA LEU A 110 5.63 -1.01 8.12
C LEU A 110 5.67 -2.39 8.77
N ILE A 111 6.70 -3.16 8.44
CA ILE A 111 6.85 -4.52 8.94
C ILE A 111 7.38 -4.48 10.37
N GLU A 112 8.32 -3.59 10.71
CA GLU A 112 8.88 -3.48 12.08
C GLU A 112 7.82 -3.24 13.17
N ASN A 113 6.75 -2.50 12.88
CA ASN A 113 5.67 -2.25 13.83
C ASN A 113 4.70 -3.43 13.98
N MET A 114 4.76 -4.43 13.10
CA MET A 114 3.97 -5.64 13.27
C MET A 114 4.62 -6.54 14.31
N ILE A 115 3.97 -6.64 15.47
CA ILE A 115 4.23 -7.67 16.48
C ILE A 115 3.79 -9.00 15.86
N VAL A 116 4.71 -9.67 15.16
CA VAL A 116 4.56 -11.09 14.88
C VAL A 116 4.88 -11.77 16.19
N THR A 117 3.87 -12.23 16.93
CA THR A 117 4.07 -13.12 18.06
C THR A 117 4.83 -14.33 17.53
N THR A 118 6.10 -14.42 17.91
CA THR A 118 7.11 -15.39 17.43
C THR A 118 6.82 -16.84 17.81
N GLY A 119 5.57 -17.18 18.13
CA GLY A 119 5.14 -18.50 18.57
C GLY A 119 4.58 -19.40 17.46
N GLU A 120 4.21 -18.85 16.29
CA GLU A 120 3.74 -19.64 15.15
C GLU A 120 4.81 -19.67 14.05
N GLU A 121 5.52 -20.81 13.94
CA GLU A 121 6.64 -21.05 13.01
C GLU A 121 6.31 -20.82 11.52
N ASN A 122 5.03 -20.59 11.17
CA ASN A 122 4.55 -20.49 9.79
C ASN A 122 4.25 -19.06 9.32
N VAL A 123 4.27 -18.05 10.20
CA VAL A 123 3.93 -16.67 9.83
C VAL A 123 5.16 -15.94 9.30
N LYS A 124 5.16 -15.63 8.00
CA LYS A 124 6.22 -14.84 7.37
C LYS A 124 5.80 -13.39 7.21
N ARG A 125 6.78 -12.50 7.25
CA ARG A 125 6.59 -11.08 6.95
C ARG A 125 6.52 -10.90 5.43
N ALA A 126 5.68 -9.98 4.98
CA ALA A 126 5.51 -9.67 3.56
C ALA A 126 5.30 -8.16 3.34
N ALA A 127 5.66 -7.69 2.15
CA ALA A 127 5.30 -6.35 1.67
C ALA A 127 4.55 -6.49 0.35
N ILE A 128 3.46 -5.73 0.20
CA ILE A 128 2.76 -5.59 -1.08
C ILE A 128 3.28 -4.30 -1.74
N VAL A 129 3.80 -4.41 -2.95
CA VAL A 129 4.15 -3.27 -3.80
C VAL A 129 2.87 -2.80 -4.50
N CYS A 130 2.50 -1.55 -4.27
CA CYS A 130 1.27 -0.96 -4.78
C CYS A 130 1.58 0.22 -5.70
N ARG A 131 0.85 0.31 -6.81
CA ARG A 131 0.65 1.60 -7.51
C ARG A 131 -0.38 2.38 -6.69
N THR A 132 -0.10 3.65 -6.43
CA THR A 132 -0.91 4.47 -5.54
C THR A 132 -1.14 5.84 -6.13
N ILE A 133 -2.39 6.24 -6.28
CA ILE A 133 -2.77 7.60 -6.67
C ILE A 133 -2.78 8.47 -5.42
N ALA A 134 -1.74 9.28 -5.20
CA ALA A 134 -1.65 10.13 -4.02
C ALA A 134 -2.54 11.39 -4.13
N GLY A 135 -2.80 11.86 -5.35
CA GLY A 135 -3.52 13.11 -5.58
C GLY A 135 -2.90 14.30 -4.87
N SER A 136 -3.75 15.19 -4.37
CA SER A 136 -3.29 16.36 -3.58
C SER A 136 -3.04 15.95 -2.12
N THR A 137 -1.83 16.22 -1.63
CA THR A 137 -1.38 15.89 -0.28
C THR A 137 -1.49 17.08 0.67
N VAL A 138 -2.01 16.87 1.87
CA VAL A 138 -1.82 17.82 3.01
C VAL A 138 -0.51 17.52 3.68
N ASN A 139 0.28 18.57 3.91
CA ASN A 139 1.26 18.56 5.00
C ASN A 139 0.52 19.06 6.23
N MET A 140 0.55 18.33 7.36
CA MET A 140 -0.17 18.66 8.61
C MET A 140 0.11 20.06 9.22
N VAL A 141 0.92 20.87 8.56
CA VAL A 141 1.34 22.23 8.94
C VAL A 141 0.47 23.30 8.28
N ASP A 142 -0.01 23.04 7.05
CA ASP A 142 -0.84 23.96 6.29
C ASP A 142 -2.31 23.68 6.64
N GLY A 143 -2.80 24.35 7.68
CA GLY A 143 -4.16 24.28 8.20
C GLY A 143 -5.25 24.81 7.26
N GLU A 144 -5.10 24.68 5.94
CA GLU A 144 -6.19 24.94 5.00
C GLU A 144 -7.11 23.72 4.93
N TYR A 145 -8.35 23.87 5.41
CA TYR A 145 -9.43 22.87 5.27
C TYR A 145 -9.87 22.77 3.81
N GLN A 146 -9.18 21.96 3.02
CA GLN A 146 -9.60 21.55 1.69
C GLN A 146 -9.88 20.04 1.65
N ASP A 147 -10.68 19.56 0.69
CA ASP A 147 -10.85 18.12 0.46
C ASP A 147 -9.57 17.56 -0.18
N PHE A 148 -8.76 16.82 0.56
CA PHE A 148 -7.52 16.20 0.07
C PHE A 148 -7.69 14.71 -0.20
N ASP A 149 -6.82 14.16 -1.04
CA ASP A 149 -6.90 12.76 -1.46
C ASP A 149 -5.97 11.87 -0.61
N SER A 150 -4.92 12.46 -0.04
CA SER A 150 -4.01 11.80 0.88
C SER A 150 -3.37 12.74 1.91
N VAL A 151 -2.83 12.15 2.96
CA VAL A 151 -2.08 12.84 4.02
C VAL A 151 -0.65 12.33 4.04
N GLY A 152 0.31 13.25 3.92
CA GLY A 152 1.74 12.96 4.06
C GLY A 152 2.24 13.42 5.43
N SER A 153 3.07 12.61 6.09
CA SER A 153 3.83 13.05 7.27
C SER A 153 5.27 13.32 6.84
N SER A 154 5.63 14.59 6.66
CA SER A 154 6.97 14.99 6.21
C SER A 154 7.90 15.49 7.32
N GLN A 155 7.47 15.60 8.58
CA GLN A 155 8.17 16.50 9.50
C GLN A 155 8.95 15.90 10.67
N PHE A 156 8.77 14.65 11.11
CA PHE A 156 9.46 14.23 12.35
C PHE A 156 10.05 12.82 12.38
N SER A 157 10.09 12.11 11.25
CA SER A 157 10.85 10.86 11.17
C SER A 157 11.31 10.64 9.75
N ASN A 158 12.47 10.00 9.57
CA ASN A 158 13.03 9.60 8.27
C ASN A 158 12.16 8.56 7.51
N LEU A 159 10.86 8.45 7.84
CA LEU A 159 9.88 7.52 7.29
C LEU A 159 8.79 8.31 6.57
N GLU A 160 8.89 8.40 5.25
CA GLU A 160 7.89 9.06 4.40
C GLU A 160 6.65 8.15 4.28
N ARG A 161 5.72 8.27 5.24
CA ARG A 161 4.44 7.54 5.26
C ARG A 161 3.37 8.33 4.51
N LEU A 162 2.59 7.64 3.68
CA LEU A 162 1.47 8.17 2.92
C LEU A 162 0.18 7.48 3.38
N ILE A 163 -0.86 8.25 3.70
CA ILE A 163 -2.19 7.69 3.97
C ILE A 163 -3.13 8.16 2.86
N VAL A 164 -3.69 7.21 2.10
CA VAL A 164 -4.74 7.50 1.10
C VAL A 164 -6.10 7.15 1.67
N LEU A 165 -7.11 8.00 1.43
CA LEU A 165 -8.43 7.83 2.06
C LEU A 165 -9.35 6.86 1.32
N SER A 166 -9.05 6.55 0.05
CA SER A 166 -9.85 5.62 -0.76
C SER A 166 -9.07 4.35 -1.08
N PRO A 167 -9.64 3.15 -0.85
CA PRO A 167 -9.07 1.89 -1.33
C PRO A 167 -8.87 1.86 -2.85
N ASN A 168 -9.75 2.54 -3.61
CA ASN A 168 -9.64 2.65 -5.07
C ASN A 168 -8.39 3.43 -5.52
N ALA A 169 -7.71 4.14 -4.62
CA ALA A 169 -6.45 4.80 -4.90
C ALA A 169 -5.27 3.83 -4.95
N VAL A 170 -5.46 2.55 -4.63
CA VAL A 170 -4.38 1.57 -4.45
C VAL A 170 -4.61 0.35 -5.34
N LEU A 171 -3.58 -0.04 -6.09
CA LEU A 171 -3.58 -1.25 -6.91
C LEU A 171 -2.38 -2.14 -6.53
N PRO A 172 -2.61 -3.32 -5.94
CA PRO A 172 -1.53 -4.25 -5.59
C PRO A 172 -0.91 -4.83 -6.86
N CYS A 173 0.42 -4.84 -6.94
CA CYS A 173 1.17 -5.26 -8.13
C CYS A 173 2.05 -6.49 -7.86
N PHE A 174 2.78 -6.47 -6.75
CA PHE A 174 3.67 -7.55 -6.35
C PHE A 174 3.57 -7.82 -4.85
N VAL A 175 3.83 -9.06 -4.44
CA VAL A 175 4.03 -9.44 -3.04
C VAL A 175 5.47 -9.88 -2.88
N ILE A 176 6.19 -9.25 -1.98
CA ILE A 176 7.55 -9.62 -1.56
C ILE A 176 7.42 -10.38 -0.25
N VAL A 177 7.88 -11.63 -0.23
CA VAL A 177 7.93 -12.46 0.97
C VAL A 177 9.37 -12.47 1.47
N PHE A 178 9.55 -12.19 2.76
CA PHE A 178 10.85 -12.21 3.41
C PHE A 178 11.05 -13.56 4.12
N ASP A 179 12.33 -13.96 4.26
CA ASP A 179 12.72 -15.03 5.18
C ASP A 179 12.60 -14.58 6.65
#